data_AF-A0A7C1H0I5-F1
#
_entry.id   AF-A0A7C1H0I5-F1
#
_cell.length_a   1.000
_cell.length_b   1.000
_cell.length_c   1.000
_cell.angle_alpha   90.00
_cell.angle_beta   90.00
_cell.angle_gamma   90.00
#
_symmetry.space_group_name_H-M   'P 1'
#
loop_
_entity.id
_entity.type
_entity.pdbx_description
1 polymer ?
#
loop_
_entity_poly.entity_id
_entity_poly.type
_entity_poly.pdbx_seq_one_letter_code
_entity_poly.pdbx_strand_id
1 'polypeptide(L)'
;MMKAEVNIQAGICNFRTKAIATSDDEQFVTIKIKSDCDKIIELAKTIEQKNPLDSYQELLESQILRVAAGQLKGGCAACLVPTSIFKAMQVAARLSLLKDIEIKIQRVQN
;
A
#
# COMPACT_ATOMS: atom_id res chain seq x y z
N MET A 1 5.10 7.35 20.22
CA MET A 1 5.52 7.42 18.80
C MET A 1 5.90 6.03 18.28
N MET A 2 4.99 5.41 17.52
CA MET A 2 5.26 4.21 16.74
C MET A 2 5.75 4.60 15.34
N LYS A 3 6.75 3.87 14.81
CA LYS A 3 7.29 4.09 13.47
C LYS A 3 7.51 2.76 12.76
N ALA A 4 6.96 2.66 11.56
CA ALA A 4 7.11 1.50 10.68
C ALA A 4 7.72 1.94 9.35
N GLU A 5 8.62 1.11 8.83
CA GLU A 5 9.17 1.27 7.49
C GLU A 5 8.75 0.10 6.61
N VAL A 6 8.33 0.40 5.39
CA VAL A 6 8.04 -0.58 4.36
C VAL A 6 8.86 -0.31 3.10
N ASN A 7 9.48 -1.37 2.59
CA ASN A 7 10.19 -1.38 1.31
C ASN A 7 9.44 -2.29 0.33
N ILE A 8 9.16 -1.77 -0.86
CA ILE A 8 8.30 -2.41 -1.87
C ILE A 8 9.06 -2.49 -3.19
N GLN A 9 9.13 -3.70 -3.77
CA GLN A 9 9.51 -3.91 -5.16
C GLN A 9 8.27 -4.27 -5.98
N ALA A 10 7.83 -3.36 -6.85
CA ALA A 10 6.57 -3.45 -7.59
C ALA A 10 6.64 -4.37 -8.83
N GLY A 11 7.39 -5.47 -8.74
CA GLY A 11 7.50 -6.46 -9.81
C GLY A 11 8.14 -5.91 -11.09
N ILE A 12 7.47 -6.11 -12.23
CA ILE A 12 8.09 -5.93 -13.56
C ILE A 12 8.45 -4.50 -13.93
N CYS A 13 7.75 -3.50 -13.40
CA CYS A 13 8.12 -2.11 -13.66
C CYS A 13 9.45 -1.72 -13.01
N ASN A 14 10.04 -2.59 -12.17
CA ASN A 14 11.28 -2.40 -11.43
C ASN A 14 11.30 -1.21 -10.47
N PHE A 15 10.15 -0.54 -10.32
CA PHE A 15 9.99 0.58 -9.42
C PHE A 15 10.05 0.12 -7.95
N ARG A 16 10.81 0.86 -7.17
CA ARG A 16 11.06 0.71 -5.75
C ARG A 16 10.37 1.84 -5.00
N THR A 17 9.59 1.48 -4.00
CA THR A 17 8.95 2.43 -3.12
C THR A 17 9.36 2.17 -1.68
N LYS A 18 9.70 3.22 -0.96
CA LYS A 18 9.94 3.22 0.48
C LYS A 18 8.93 4.15 1.13
N ALA A 19 8.21 3.65 2.12
CA ALA A 19 7.30 4.48 2.91
C ALA A 19 7.60 4.36 4.41
N ILE A 20 7.38 5.46 5.11
CA ILE A 20 7.49 5.56 6.56
C ILE A 20 6.13 6.01 7.08
N ALA A 21 5.57 5.23 8.00
CA ALA A 21 4.36 5.57 8.72
C ALA A 21 4.72 5.88 10.17
N THR A 22 4.16 6.97 10.70
CA THR A 22 4.35 7.40 12.09
C THR A 22 3.00 7.71 12.72
N SER A 23 2.81 7.28 13.97
CA SER A 23 1.63 7.60 14.77
C SER A 23 2.02 7.79 16.24
N ASP A 24 1.45 8.79 16.88
CA ASP A 24 1.69 9.09 18.29
C ASP A 24 0.60 8.53 19.21
N ASP A 25 -0.58 8.24 18.66
CA ASP A 25 -1.79 7.84 19.37
C ASP A 25 -2.40 6.51 18.86
N GLU A 26 -1.71 5.83 17.96
CA GLU A 26 -2.12 4.55 17.34
C GLU A 26 -3.37 4.64 16.44
N GLN A 27 -3.94 5.84 16.24
CA GLN A 27 -5.15 6.04 15.45
C GLN A 27 -4.89 6.91 14.22
N PHE A 28 -4.26 8.07 14.41
CA PHE A 28 -3.95 9.01 13.34
C PHE A 28 -2.53 8.77 12.83
N VAL A 29 -2.41 8.50 11.53
CA VAL A 29 -1.16 8.09 10.90
C VAL A 29 -0.71 9.14 9.89
N THR A 30 0.53 9.58 10.03
CA THR A 30 1.22 10.37 9.01
C THR A 30 2.07 9.44 8.15
N ILE A 31 1.93 9.53 6.84
CA ILE A 31 2.68 8.72 5.88
C ILE A 31 3.59 9.60 5.02
N LYS A 32 4.85 9.20 4.89
CA LYS A 32 5.82 9.78 3.93
C LYS A 32 6.27 8.71 2.96
N ILE A 33 6.20 8.99 1.66
CA ILE A 33 6.50 8.03 0.59
C ILE A 33 7.61 8.58 -0.30
N LYS A 34 8.57 7.73 -0.66
CA LYS A 34 9.56 7.95 -1.70
C LYS A 34 9.45 6.83 -2.72
N SER A 35 9.35 7.17 -3.99
CA SER A 35 9.24 6.20 -5.09
C SER A 35 10.03 6.69 -6.30
N ASP A 36 10.48 5.76 -7.11
CA ASP A 36 11.04 5.98 -8.46
C ASP A 36 9.95 5.91 -9.56
N CYS A 37 8.68 5.71 -9.20
CA CYS A 37 7.54 5.75 -10.12
C CYS A 37 6.81 7.09 -10.05
N ASP A 38 6.75 7.83 -11.16
CA ASP A 38 6.10 9.15 -11.24
C ASP A 38 4.63 9.12 -10.78
N LYS A 39 3.89 8.06 -11.14
CA LYS A 39 2.49 7.88 -10.71
C LYS A 39 2.36 7.72 -9.20
N ILE A 40 3.33 7.06 -8.56
CA ILE A 40 3.36 6.89 -7.11
C ILE A 40 3.86 8.16 -6.42
N ILE A 41 4.71 8.96 -7.06
CA ILE A 41 5.08 10.30 -6.57
C ILE A 41 3.85 11.22 -6.55
N GLU A 42 3.02 11.19 -7.58
CA GLU A 42 1.78 11.97 -7.63
C GLU A 42 0.77 11.52 -6.57
N LEU A 43 0.61 10.21 -6.38
CA LEU A 43 -0.15 9.64 -5.27
C LEU A 43 0.41 10.10 -3.92
N ALA A 44 1.73 10.07 -3.73
CA ALA A 44 2.39 10.49 -2.49
C ALA A 44 2.09 11.95 -2.13
N LYS A 45 2.12 12.86 -3.11
CA LYS A 45 1.73 14.28 -2.92
C LYS A 45 0.27 14.40 -2.47
N THR A 46 -0.61 13.60 -3.06
CA THR A 46 -2.05 13.60 -2.73
C THR A 46 -2.29 13.07 -1.31
N ILE A 47 -1.57 12.02 -0.91
CA ILE A 47 -1.59 11.47 0.45
C ILE A 47 -1.04 12.47 1.46
N GLU A 48 0.07 13.15 1.14
CA GLU A 48 0.69 14.14 2.03
C GLU A 48 -0.26 15.30 2.36
N GLN A 49 -1.03 15.78 1.37
CA GLN A 49 -2.06 16.81 1.56
C GLN A 49 -3.24 16.36 2.43
N LYS A 50 -3.45 15.04 2.57
CA LYS A 50 -4.54 14.44 3.34
C LYS A 50 -4.11 13.96 4.73
N ASN A 51 -2.83 14.07 5.08
CA ASN A 51 -2.35 13.72 6.41
C ASN A 51 -2.93 14.65 7.51
N PRO A 52 -3.16 14.14 8.73
CA PRO A 52 -3.10 12.72 9.11
C PRO A 52 -4.34 11.98 8.59
N LEU A 53 -4.13 10.76 8.09
CA LEU A 53 -5.22 9.93 7.58
C LEU A 53 -5.91 9.21 8.74
N ASP A 54 -7.25 9.20 8.72
CA ASP A 54 -8.03 8.25 9.51
C ASP A 54 -7.93 6.88 8.86
N SER A 55 -7.17 6.00 9.50
CA SER A 55 -6.92 4.64 9.03
C SER A 55 -8.19 3.80 8.81
N TYR A 56 -9.31 4.18 9.44
CA TYR A 56 -10.59 3.48 9.29
C TYR A 56 -11.40 3.90 8.04
N GLN A 57 -11.09 5.03 7.41
CA GLN A 57 -11.87 5.60 6.28
C GLN A 57 -11.29 5.29 4.89
N GLU A 58 -10.05 4.85 4.77
CA GLU A 58 -9.25 4.77 3.51
C GLU A 58 -9.56 3.57 2.57
N LEU A 59 -10.67 2.87 2.76
CA LEU A 59 -11.02 1.69 1.97
C LEU A 59 -11.87 2.12 0.76
N LEU A 60 -11.42 1.95 -0.50
CA LEU A 60 -12.22 1.57 -1.71
C LEU A 60 -11.59 2.04 -3.04
N GLU A 61 -11.37 1.12 -4.01
CA GLU A 61 -11.56 1.23 -5.49
C GLU A 61 -10.90 0.05 -6.26
N SER A 62 -11.67 -1.00 -6.59
CA SER A 62 -11.44 -2.12 -7.56
C SER A 62 -12.51 -3.19 -7.30
N GLN A 63 -13.03 -3.95 -8.27
CA GLN A 63 -14.10 -4.94 -8.00
C GLN A 63 -13.63 -6.07 -7.07
N ILE A 64 -12.41 -6.59 -7.26
CA ILE A 64 -11.80 -7.61 -6.38
C ILE A 64 -11.56 -7.00 -4.99
N LEU A 65 -11.05 -5.77 -4.93
CA LEU A 65 -10.82 -5.08 -3.65
C LEU A 65 -12.14 -4.69 -2.96
N ARG A 66 -13.23 -4.46 -3.72
CA ARG A 66 -14.56 -4.11 -3.22
C ARG A 66 -15.26 -5.32 -2.59
N VAL A 67 -15.17 -6.49 -3.22
CA VAL A 67 -15.66 -7.76 -2.62
C VAL A 67 -14.87 -8.06 -1.35
N ALA A 68 -13.54 -7.92 -1.41
CA ALA A 68 -12.69 -8.08 -0.23
C ALA A 68 -13.02 -7.07 0.88
N ALA A 69 -13.26 -5.80 0.57
CA ALA A 69 -13.66 -4.79 1.55
C ALA A 69 -15.03 -5.09 2.19
N GLY A 70 -15.94 -5.77 1.48
CA GLY A 70 -17.22 -6.21 2.03
C GLY A 70 -17.12 -7.42 2.98
N GLN A 71 -16.07 -8.24 2.85
CA GLN A 71 -15.91 -9.50 3.58
C GLN A 71 -14.79 -9.44 4.65
N LEU A 72 -13.74 -8.67 4.41
CA LEU A 72 -12.57 -8.51 5.27
C LEU A 72 -12.69 -7.21 6.05
N LYS A 73 -12.66 -7.30 7.39
CA LYS A 73 -12.81 -6.15 8.31
C LYS A 73 -11.59 -6.01 9.22
N GLY A 74 -11.43 -4.84 9.83
CA GLY A 74 -10.30 -4.54 10.73
C GLY A 74 -8.96 -4.68 10.02
N GLY A 75 -7.94 -5.24 10.69
CA GLY A 75 -6.60 -5.43 10.10
C GLY A 75 -6.59 -6.27 8.81
N CYS A 76 -7.60 -7.11 8.57
CA CYS A 76 -7.72 -7.90 7.33
C CYS A 76 -8.14 -7.06 6.12
N ALA A 77 -8.67 -5.85 6.32
CA ALA A 77 -9.05 -4.95 5.23
C ALA A 77 -7.82 -4.46 4.44
N ALA A 78 -6.64 -4.39 5.08
CA ALA A 78 -5.36 -4.04 4.46
C ALA A 78 -4.55 -5.26 4.00
N CYS A 79 -5.15 -6.45 3.93
CA CYS A 79 -4.45 -7.66 3.53
C CYS A 79 -3.89 -7.53 2.10
N LEU A 80 -2.66 -7.99 1.89
CA LEU A 80 -2.03 -8.00 0.56
C LEU A 80 -2.67 -9.02 -0.39
N VAL A 81 -3.39 -10.01 0.14
CA VAL A 81 -3.98 -11.11 -0.65
C VAL A 81 -4.94 -10.59 -1.73
N PRO A 82 -5.96 -9.76 -1.44
CA PRO A 82 -6.81 -9.16 -2.48
C PRO A 82 -6.04 -8.40 -3.57
N THR A 83 -5.03 -7.61 -3.19
CA THR A 83 -4.18 -6.87 -4.13
C THR A 83 -3.36 -7.81 -5.02
N SER A 84 -2.80 -8.88 -4.44
CA SER A 84 -2.07 -9.90 -5.19
C SER A 84 -2.98 -10.69 -6.14
N ILE A 85 -4.23 -10.98 -5.75
CA ILE A 85 -5.23 -11.62 -6.64
C ILE A 85 -5.57 -10.70 -7.81
N PHE A 86 -5.79 -9.40 -7.55
CA PHE A 86 -6.03 -8.43 -8.61
C PHE A 86 -4.83 -8.33 -9.57
N LYS A 87 -3.60 -8.42 -9.06
CA LYS A 87 -2.40 -8.47 -9.88
C LYS A 87 -2.30 -9.76 -10.70
N ALA A 88 -2.61 -10.91 -10.10
CA ALA A 88 -2.66 -12.19 -10.81
C ALA A 88 -3.69 -12.16 -11.95
N MET A 89 -4.86 -11.54 -11.74
CA MET A 89 -5.86 -11.32 -12.79
C MET A 89 -5.28 -10.51 -13.97
N GLN A 90 -4.52 -9.45 -13.71
CA GLN A 90 -3.86 -8.68 -14.77
C GLN A 90 -2.85 -9.51 -15.56
N VAL A 91 -2.09 -10.39 -14.90
CA VAL A 91 -1.15 -11.31 -15.57
C VAL A 91 -1.92 -12.31 -16.45
N ALA A 92 -2.95 -12.95 -15.91
CA ALA A 92 -3.79 -13.90 -16.65
C ALA A 92 -4.47 -13.25 -17.87
N ALA A 93 -4.89 -11.98 -17.75
CA ALA A 93 -5.45 -11.19 -18.83
C ALA A 93 -4.41 -10.61 -19.82
N ARG A 94 -3.13 -10.94 -19.67
CA ARG A 94 -2.01 -10.39 -20.46
C ARG A 94 -1.87 -8.86 -20.40
N LEU A 95 -2.35 -8.25 -19.34
CA LEU A 95 -2.20 -6.81 -19.04
C LEU A 95 -0.92 -6.52 -18.23
N SER A 96 -0.27 -7.55 -17.69
CA SER A 96 1.00 -7.45 -16.98
C SER A 96 1.86 -8.69 -17.21
N LEU A 97 3.18 -8.52 -17.14
CA LEU A 97 4.13 -9.63 -17.26
C LEU A 97 4.33 -10.31 -15.90
N LEU A 98 4.72 -11.59 -15.96
CA LEU A 98 5.00 -12.40 -14.79
C LEU A 98 6.32 -11.95 -14.14
N LYS A 99 6.23 -11.42 -12.92
CA LYS A 99 7.38 -11.19 -12.04
C LYS A 99 6.92 -11.11 -10.59
N ASP A 100 7.76 -11.63 -9.69
CA ASP A 100 7.49 -11.62 -8.25
C ASP A 100 7.40 -10.19 -7.68
N ILE A 101 6.55 -10.05 -6.66
CA ILE A 101 6.40 -8.84 -5.85
C ILE A 101 6.95 -9.14 -4.46
N GLU A 102 7.77 -8.23 -3.94
CA GLU A 102 8.36 -8.37 -2.60
C GLU A 102 7.99 -7.17 -1.72
N ILE A 103 7.52 -7.45 -0.49
CA ILE A 103 7.23 -6.45 0.54
C ILE A 103 7.95 -6.86 1.83
N LYS A 104 8.76 -5.95 2.37
CA LYS A 104 9.49 -6.12 3.63
C LYS A 104 9.11 -5.02 4.60
N ILE A 105 8.56 -5.41 5.75
CA ILE A 105 8.15 -4.51 6.83
C ILE A 105 9.05 -4.75 8.04
N GLN A 106 9.55 -3.67 8.62
CA GLN A 106 10.37 -3.71 9.83
C GLN A 106 9.98 -2.61 10.80
N ARG A 107 10.10 -2.92 12.11
CA ARG A 107 10.01 -1.89 13.15
C ARG A 107 11.28 -1.04 13.10
N VAL A 108 11.13 0.27 13.17
CA VAL A 108 12.27 1.18 13.28
C VAL A 108 12.46 1.50 14.76
N GLN A 109 13.58 1.04 15.35
CA GLN A 109 14.03 1.48 16.66
C GLN A 109 15.04 2.63 16.46
N ASN A 110 14.85 3.71 17.21
CA ASN A 110 15.88 4.74 17.36
C ASN A 110 16.83 4.32 18.49
#